data_AF-A0A6J0WY62-F1
#
_entry.id   AF-A0A6J0WY62-F1
#
_cell.length_a   1.000
_cell.length_b   1.000
_cell.length_c   1.000
_cell.angle_alpha   90.00
_cell.angle_beta   90.00
_cell.angle_gamma   90.00
#
_symmetry.space_group_name_H-M   'P 1'
#
loop_
_entity.id
_entity.type
_entity.pdbx_description
1 polymer ?
#
loop_
_entity_poly.entity_id
_entity_poly.type
_entity_poly.pdbx_seq_one_letter_code
_entity_poly.pdbx_strand_id
1 'polypeptide(L)'
;MTSPAFLGALCLALSCLGSARGLGRSDDLEWGKLIMVHHWPATVCQEVRGHCKDPPSYWTIHGLWPDKSEACNRSWPFNPQEIKDLLPDMKRYWPDLLHPSNCSLQFWSHEWKKHGTCAAQLDALNSQWKYFSKSLDLYKELALSSVLQKLGIEPSIDRYYQVSDIRDALVSVYKVVPKVQCFLLEKGQELQLLGQMELCFSKDLQLLNCTHAGEPAARGQGAWPRLGLHVCEDGPVLYPPLNQTKL
;
A
#
# COMPACT_ATOMS: atom_id res chain seq x y z
N MET A 1 -87.66 13.34 -22.56
CA MET A 1 -86.70 14.00 -23.46
C MET A 1 -85.33 13.99 -22.78
N THR A 2 -84.35 13.38 -23.44
CA THR A 2 -82.89 13.59 -23.34
C THR A 2 -82.17 13.53 -21.98
N SER A 3 -81.31 12.51 -21.87
CA SER A 3 -80.06 12.49 -21.08
C SER A 3 -79.07 13.56 -21.61
N PRO A 4 -78.03 13.98 -20.85
CA PRO A 4 -76.74 13.30 -21.02
C PRO A 4 -75.85 13.18 -19.76
N ALA A 5 -74.85 12.31 -19.90
CA ALA A 5 -73.78 12.00 -18.97
C ALA A 5 -72.80 13.16 -18.71
N PHE A 6 -72.09 13.09 -17.57
CA PHE A 6 -70.78 13.73 -17.40
C PHE A 6 -69.78 12.79 -16.70
N LEU A 7 -68.61 12.70 -17.32
CA LEU A 7 -67.39 12.00 -16.90
C LEU A 7 -66.66 12.74 -15.77
N GLY A 8 -65.80 12.00 -15.04
CA GLY A 8 -64.58 12.53 -14.42
C GLY A 8 -64.53 12.33 -12.90
N ALA A 9 -63.44 11.92 -12.25
CA ALA A 9 -62.14 11.43 -12.66
C ALA A 9 -61.57 10.71 -11.41
N LEU A 10 -61.04 9.50 -11.57
CA LEU A 10 -60.45 8.72 -10.49
C LEU A 10 -59.00 9.17 -10.28
N CYS A 11 -58.72 9.99 -9.27
CA CYS A 11 -57.36 10.32 -8.88
C CYS A 11 -56.77 9.15 -8.06
N LEU A 12 -55.93 8.34 -8.71
CA LEU A 12 -55.01 7.41 -8.05
C LEU A 12 -53.88 8.22 -7.40
N ALA A 13 -53.87 8.28 -6.07
CA ALA A 13 -52.72 8.77 -5.33
C ALA A 13 -51.60 7.72 -5.39
N LEU A 14 -50.59 7.96 -6.24
CA LEU A 14 -49.36 7.19 -6.27
C LEU A 14 -48.58 7.38 -4.98
N SER A 15 -48.27 6.26 -4.33
CA SER A 15 -47.32 6.10 -3.25
C SER A 15 -45.92 6.58 -3.65
N CYS A 16 -45.47 7.70 -3.06
CA CYS A 16 -44.06 8.09 -3.07
C CYS A 16 -43.28 7.21 -2.08
N LEU A 17 -42.89 6.01 -2.51
CA LEU A 17 -41.76 5.31 -1.92
C LEU A 17 -40.50 6.07 -2.35
N GLY A 18 -40.05 6.99 -1.49
CA GLY A 18 -38.76 7.62 -1.62
C GLY A 18 -37.69 6.54 -1.62
N SER A 19 -37.11 6.29 -2.79
CA SER A 19 -35.95 5.41 -2.95
C SER A 19 -34.80 6.07 -2.19
N ALA A 20 -34.49 5.56 -1.00
CA ALA A 20 -33.22 5.81 -0.36
C ALA A 20 -32.15 5.28 -1.32
N ARG A 21 -31.51 6.19 -2.06
CA ARG A 21 -30.30 5.86 -2.84
C ARG A 21 -29.30 5.31 -1.84
N GLY A 22 -29.09 3.99 -1.90
CA GLY A 22 -28.20 3.27 -1.01
C GLY A 22 -26.84 3.94 -1.01
N LEU A 23 -26.26 4.11 0.18
CA LEU A 23 -24.81 4.18 0.32
C LEU A 23 -24.25 3.00 -0.48
N GLY A 24 -23.41 3.26 -1.48
CA GLY A 24 -22.73 2.21 -2.22
C GLY A 24 -22.06 1.27 -1.23
N ARG A 25 -22.43 0.00 -1.27
CA ARG A 25 -21.90 -1.00 -0.36
C ARG A 25 -20.42 -1.19 -0.76
N SER A 26 -19.53 -1.21 0.22
CA SER A 26 -18.08 -1.45 0.06
C SER A 26 -17.77 -2.67 -0.84
N ASP A 27 -18.71 -3.61 -0.94
CA ASP A 27 -18.63 -4.84 -1.75
C ASP A 27 -18.62 -4.62 -3.29
N ASP A 28 -18.98 -3.44 -3.80
CA ASP A 28 -19.07 -3.18 -5.26
C ASP A 28 -17.77 -2.61 -5.88
N LEU A 29 -16.70 -2.41 -5.10
CA LEU A 29 -15.43 -1.90 -5.64
C LEU A 29 -14.63 -3.00 -6.35
N GLU A 30 -13.98 -2.65 -7.47
CA GLU A 30 -13.20 -3.58 -8.31
C GLU A 30 -11.98 -4.23 -7.62
N TRP A 31 -11.57 -3.68 -6.47
CA TRP A 31 -10.47 -4.18 -5.65
C TRP A 31 -10.99 -4.68 -4.30
N GLY A 32 -10.29 -5.64 -3.69
CA GLY A 32 -10.78 -6.39 -2.53
C GLY A 32 -10.14 -5.99 -1.20
N LYS A 33 -8.89 -5.51 -1.23
CA LYS A 33 -8.10 -5.16 -0.04
C LYS A 33 -7.13 -4.03 -0.33
N LEU A 34 -6.67 -3.36 0.73
CA LEU A 34 -5.54 -2.45 0.68
C LEU A 34 -4.26 -3.18 1.10
N ILE A 35 -3.13 -2.73 0.58
CA ILE A 35 -1.81 -3.28 0.85
C ILE A 35 -0.93 -2.11 1.33
N MET A 36 -0.55 -2.12 2.59
CA MET A 36 0.43 -1.19 3.14
C MET A 36 1.83 -1.74 2.89
N VAL A 37 2.56 -1.06 2.03
CA VAL A 37 3.85 -1.50 1.51
C VAL A 37 4.96 -0.73 2.19
N HIS A 38 5.85 -1.46 2.85
CA HIS A 38 7.06 -0.94 3.45
C HIS A 38 8.26 -1.46 2.67
N HIS A 39 9.25 -0.62 2.41
CA HIS A 39 10.51 -1.07 1.83
C HIS A 39 11.70 -0.76 2.75
N TRP A 40 12.72 -1.60 2.65
CA TRP A 40 13.95 -1.43 3.41
C TRP A 40 14.95 -0.60 2.60
N PRO A 41 15.36 0.58 3.10
CA PRO A 41 16.19 1.50 2.33
C PRO A 41 17.50 0.90 1.84
N ALA A 42 18.22 0.12 2.66
CA ALA A 42 19.52 -0.43 2.24
C ALA A 42 19.40 -1.31 0.97
N THR A 43 18.33 -2.09 0.87
CA THR A 43 18.11 -3.01 -0.25
C THR A 43 17.63 -2.28 -1.50
N VAL A 44 16.59 -1.44 -1.39
CA VAL A 44 16.06 -0.72 -2.57
C VAL A 44 17.06 0.28 -3.15
N CYS A 45 17.93 0.85 -2.31
CA CYS A 45 18.98 1.76 -2.74
C CYS A 45 20.10 1.07 -3.52
N GLN A 46 20.41 -0.20 -3.22
CA GLN A 46 21.36 -0.99 -4.01
C GLN A 46 20.81 -1.23 -5.41
N GLU A 47 19.53 -1.54 -5.51
CA GLU A 47 18.87 -1.81 -6.77
C GLU A 47 18.88 -0.59 -7.71
N VAL A 48 18.66 0.61 -7.19
CA VAL A 48 18.73 1.85 -7.98
C VAL A 48 20.16 2.41 -8.10
N ARG A 49 21.18 1.54 -8.00
CA ARG A 49 22.61 1.86 -8.19
C ARG A 49 23.14 2.99 -7.29
N GLY A 50 22.69 3.06 -6.05
CA GLY A 50 23.24 3.97 -5.05
C GLY A 50 22.84 5.43 -5.21
N HIS A 51 21.77 5.73 -5.96
CA HIS A 51 21.23 7.08 -6.08
C HIS A 51 20.58 7.62 -4.79
N CYS A 52 20.43 6.78 -3.77
CA CYS A 52 19.95 7.21 -2.46
C CYS A 52 21.02 8.01 -1.72
N LYS A 53 20.67 9.25 -1.37
CA LYS A 53 21.45 10.07 -0.46
C LYS A 53 20.92 9.90 0.96
N ASP A 54 21.79 9.50 1.89
CA ASP A 54 21.49 9.37 3.32
C ASP A 54 20.18 8.61 3.63
N PRO A 55 20.03 7.36 3.13
CA PRO A 55 18.81 6.58 3.37
C PRO A 55 18.54 6.38 4.87
N PRO A 56 17.26 6.39 5.31
CA PRO A 56 16.93 6.20 6.71
C PRO A 56 17.24 4.76 7.17
N SER A 57 17.61 4.60 8.45
CA SER A 57 17.92 3.29 9.06
C SER A 57 16.69 2.57 9.61
N TYR A 58 15.53 2.83 9.02
CA TYR A 58 14.23 2.28 9.40
C TYR A 58 13.41 1.99 8.15
N TRP A 59 12.47 1.07 8.24
CA TRP A 59 11.52 0.78 7.16
C TRP A 59 10.70 2.01 6.82
N THR A 60 10.61 2.35 5.54
CA THR A 60 9.82 3.50 5.04
C THR A 60 8.62 3.04 4.25
N ILE A 61 7.64 3.92 4.10
CA ILE A 61 6.46 3.71 3.27
C ILE A 61 6.89 3.74 1.80
N HIS A 62 6.52 2.70 1.07
CA HIS A 62 6.47 2.72 -0.39
C HIS A 62 5.08 3.21 -0.83
N GLY A 63 4.01 2.60 -0.30
CA GLY A 63 2.66 3.13 -0.47
C GLY A 63 1.53 2.32 0.12
N LEU A 64 0.31 2.77 -0.13
CA LEU A 64 -0.95 2.12 0.28
C LEU A 64 -1.78 1.80 -0.95
N TRP A 65 -1.82 0.53 -1.34
CA TRP A 65 -2.30 0.14 -2.67
C TRP A 65 -3.57 -0.68 -2.63
N PRO A 66 -4.61 -0.31 -3.38
CA PRO A 66 -5.64 -1.25 -3.80
C PRO A 66 -5.04 -2.43 -4.57
N ASP A 67 -5.40 -3.66 -4.22
CA ASP A 67 -4.72 -4.87 -4.71
C ASP A 67 -4.89 -5.14 -6.22
N LYS A 68 -6.01 -4.73 -6.82
CA LYS A 68 -6.41 -5.10 -8.20
C LYS A 68 -6.75 -3.91 -9.09
N SER A 69 -6.60 -2.68 -8.61
CA SER A 69 -6.98 -1.47 -9.34
C SER A 69 -5.89 -0.41 -9.30
N GLU A 70 -5.64 0.22 -10.46
CA GLU A 70 -4.68 1.30 -10.60
C GLU A 70 -5.24 2.41 -11.51
N ALA A 71 -4.80 3.65 -11.29
CA ALA A 71 -5.09 4.82 -12.12
C ALA A 71 -6.58 5.09 -12.38
N CYS A 72 -7.42 4.91 -11.35
CA CYS A 72 -8.88 4.96 -11.44
C CYS A 72 -9.46 6.35 -11.77
N ASN A 73 -8.71 7.43 -11.55
CA ASN A 73 -9.15 8.78 -11.92
C ASN A 73 -8.02 9.65 -12.46
N ARG A 74 -7.85 9.66 -13.78
CA ARG A 74 -6.81 10.47 -14.47
C ARG A 74 -7.10 11.98 -14.44
N SER A 75 -8.33 12.38 -14.15
CA SER A 75 -8.75 13.78 -14.07
C SER A 75 -8.56 14.39 -12.67
N TRP A 76 -8.04 13.62 -11.70
CA TRP A 76 -7.77 14.07 -10.34
C TRP A 76 -6.26 14.14 -10.06
N PRO A 77 -5.59 15.22 -10.49
CA PRO A 77 -4.16 15.35 -10.33
C PRO A 77 -3.77 15.51 -8.86
N PHE A 78 -2.53 15.11 -8.55
CA PHE A 78 -1.93 15.38 -7.25
C PHE A 78 -1.76 16.90 -7.05
N ASN A 79 -2.11 17.39 -5.87
CA ASN A 79 -1.99 18.78 -5.45
C ASN A 79 -1.24 18.85 -4.11
N PRO A 80 0.04 19.27 -4.09
CA PRO A 80 0.83 19.30 -2.86
C PRO A 80 0.30 20.28 -1.81
N GLN A 81 -0.53 21.25 -2.19
CA GLN A 81 -1.14 22.17 -1.21
C GLN A 81 -2.17 21.46 -0.33
N GLU A 82 -2.81 20.39 -0.82
CA GLU A 82 -3.79 19.61 -0.03
C GLU A 82 -3.14 18.79 1.08
N ILE A 83 -1.82 18.61 1.06
CA ILE A 83 -1.08 17.81 2.06
C ILE A 83 0.02 18.62 2.74
N LYS A 84 -0.04 19.95 2.67
CA LYS A 84 1.06 20.84 3.09
C LYS A 84 1.46 20.63 4.55
N ASP A 85 0.48 20.38 5.41
CA ASP A 85 0.64 20.09 6.84
C ASP A 85 1.24 18.71 7.11
N LEU A 86 1.06 17.75 6.20
CA LEU A 86 1.64 16.40 6.28
C LEU A 86 3.10 16.34 5.80
N LEU A 87 3.60 17.36 5.11
CA LEU A 87 4.92 17.36 4.49
C LEU A 87 6.08 16.98 5.43
N PRO A 88 6.14 17.39 6.71
CA PRO A 88 7.19 16.94 7.63
C PRO A 88 7.21 15.42 7.82
N ASP A 89 6.03 14.82 8.02
CA ASP A 89 5.89 13.37 8.19
C ASP A 89 6.09 12.62 6.87
N MET A 90 5.58 13.16 5.75
CA MET A 90 5.80 12.60 4.42
C MET A 90 7.29 12.51 4.07
N LYS A 91 8.07 13.57 4.35
CA LYS A 91 9.52 13.56 4.13
C LYS A 91 10.26 12.56 5.01
N ARG A 92 9.75 12.31 6.22
CA ARG A 92 10.38 11.41 7.20
C ARG A 92 10.06 9.95 6.92
N TYR A 93 8.79 9.63 6.72
CA TYR A 93 8.30 8.26 6.69
C TYR A 93 8.01 7.75 5.29
N TRP A 94 7.82 8.64 4.31
CA TRP A 94 7.54 8.30 2.92
C TRP A 94 8.53 8.97 1.93
N PRO A 95 9.86 8.90 2.16
CA PRO A 95 10.84 9.47 1.25
C PRO A 95 10.84 8.77 -0.11
N ASP A 96 11.38 9.45 -1.13
CA ASP A 96 11.66 8.82 -2.41
C ASP A 96 13.05 8.20 -2.36
N LEU A 97 13.10 6.87 -2.39
CA LEU A 97 14.34 6.08 -2.38
C LEU A 97 14.61 5.44 -3.75
N LEU A 98 13.76 5.71 -4.74
CA LEU A 98 13.80 5.01 -6.03
C LEU A 98 14.39 5.90 -7.14
N HIS A 99 14.49 7.20 -6.88
CA HIS A 99 14.96 8.17 -7.86
C HIS A 99 16.12 9.01 -7.31
N PRO A 100 17.03 9.51 -8.18
CA PRO A 100 18.17 10.35 -7.78
C PRO A 100 17.78 11.75 -7.27
N SER A 101 16.50 12.11 -7.33
CA SER A 101 16.00 13.40 -6.90
C SER A 101 15.70 13.38 -5.41
N ASN A 102 16.20 14.38 -4.67
CA ASN A 102 15.80 14.61 -3.27
C ASN A 102 14.37 15.20 -3.13
N CYS A 103 13.63 15.30 -4.24
CA CYS A 103 12.27 15.85 -4.26
C CYS A 103 11.23 14.74 -4.40
N SER A 104 10.67 14.31 -3.27
CA SER A 104 9.66 13.25 -3.20
C SER A 104 8.28 13.62 -3.76
N LEU A 105 8.07 14.87 -4.20
CA LEU A 105 6.80 15.31 -4.77
C LEU A 105 6.40 14.50 -6.01
N GLN A 106 7.37 14.11 -6.84
CA GLN A 106 7.09 13.29 -8.02
C GLN A 106 6.64 11.88 -7.63
N PHE A 107 7.29 11.30 -6.62
CA PHE A 107 6.93 10.01 -6.07
C PHE A 107 5.55 10.03 -5.41
N TRP A 108 5.24 11.01 -4.56
CA TRP A 108 3.90 11.13 -3.99
C TRP A 108 2.83 11.40 -5.06
N SER A 109 3.15 12.17 -6.10
CA SER A 109 2.26 12.32 -7.25
C SER A 109 2.01 11.00 -7.96
N HIS A 110 2.98 10.10 -8.03
CA HIS A 110 2.81 8.77 -8.61
C HIS A 110 1.88 7.93 -7.75
N GLU A 111 2.19 7.81 -6.46
CA GLU A 111 1.39 7.04 -5.50
C GLU A 111 -0.06 7.51 -5.47
N TRP A 112 -0.30 8.82 -5.49
CA TRP A 112 -1.66 9.36 -5.59
C TRP A 112 -2.35 8.95 -6.90
N LYS A 113 -1.74 9.26 -8.05
CA LYS A 113 -2.38 9.05 -9.35
C LYS A 113 -2.64 7.57 -9.61
N LYS A 114 -1.68 6.71 -9.25
CA LYS A 114 -1.75 5.26 -9.51
C LYS A 114 -2.58 4.53 -8.48
N HIS A 115 -2.48 4.86 -7.20
CA HIS A 115 -3.11 4.07 -6.12
C HIS A 115 -4.16 4.87 -5.35
N GLY A 116 -3.82 6.10 -4.92
CA GLY A 116 -4.70 6.95 -4.13
C GLY A 116 -6.05 7.26 -4.79
N THR A 117 -6.07 7.48 -6.11
CA THR A 117 -7.32 7.73 -6.84
C THR A 117 -8.29 6.55 -6.83
N CYS A 118 -7.79 5.32 -6.69
CA CYS A 118 -8.61 4.12 -6.52
C CYS A 118 -9.05 3.94 -5.07
N ALA A 119 -8.13 4.14 -4.13
CA ALA A 119 -8.41 4.06 -2.69
C ALA A 119 -9.46 5.10 -2.24
N ALA A 120 -9.51 6.25 -2.90
CA ALA A 120 -10.47 7.33 -2.65
C ALA A 120 -11.94 6.95 -2.89
N GLN A 121 -12.22 5.74 -3.37
CA GLN A 121 -13.57 5.15 -3.35
C GLN A 121 -14.07 4.85 -1.92
N LEU A 122 -13.16 4.74 -0.95
CA LEU A 122 -13.51 4.62 0.47
C LEU A 122 -13.62 5.99 1.13
N ASP A 123 -14.66 6.20 1.94
CA ASP A 123 -14.88 7.48 2.65
C ASP A 123 -13.74 7.88 3.59
N ALA A 124 -13.04 6.90 4.15
CA ALA A 124 -11.87 7.11 4.99
C ALA A 124 -10.65 7.65 4.21
N LEU A 125 -10.63 7.50 2.89
CA LEU A 125 -9.51 7.83 2.00
C LEU A 125 -9.91 8.77 0.84
N ASN A 126 -11.15 9.29 0.83
CA ASN A 126 -11.77 10.00 -0.30
C ASN A 126 -11.24 11.42 -0.58
N SER A 127 -10.01 11.72 -0.19
CA SER A 127 -9.28 12.93 -0.58
C SER A 127 -7.78 12.68 -0.50
N GLN A 128 -6.97 13.55 -1.11
CA GLN A 128 -5.51 13.46 -1.03
C GLN A 128 -5.05 13.49 0.43
N TRP A 129 -5.53 14.49 1.19
CA TRP A 129 -5.21 14.62 2.61
C TRP A 129 -5.57 13.35 3.39
N LYS A 130 -6.77 12.80 3.19
CA LYS A 130 -7.22 11.58 3.89
C LYS A 130 -6.39 10.36 3.51
N TYR A 131 -6.09 10.16 2.23
CA TYR A 131 -5.26 9.06 1.77
C TYR A 131 -3.86 9.11 2.40
N PHE A 132 -3.18 10.25 2.32
CA PHE A 132 -1.82 10.39 2.85
C PHE A 132 -1.78 10.37 4.38
N SER A 133 -2.68 11.09 5.06
CA SER A 133 -2.75 11.08 6.53
C SER A 133 -3.06 9.69 7.08
N LYS A 134 -4.04 8.99 6.51
CA LYS A 134 -4.38 7.64 6.97
C LYS A 134 -3.25 6.64 6.69
N SER A 135 -2.54 6.77 5.57
CA SER A 135 -1.35 5.95 5.30
C SER A 135 -0.24 6.18 6.34
N LEU A 136 -0.02 7.43 6.75
CA LEU A 136 0.93 7.78 7.80
C LEU A 136 0.48 7.24 9.18
N ASP A 137 -0.81 7.29 9.50
CA ASP A 137 -1.36 6.70 10.72
C ASP A 137 -1.12 5.19 10.75
N LEU A 138 -1.51 4.48 9.68
CA LEU A 138 -1.32 3.03 9.56
C LEU A 138 0.15 2.63 9.68
N TYR A 139 1.07 3.37 9.05
CA TYR A 139 2.51 3.16 9.21
C TYR A 139 2.95 3.26 10.68
N LYS A 140 2.51 4.30 11.39
CA LYS A 140 2.87 4.55 12.78
C LYS A 140 2.26 3.51 13.72
N GLU A 141 1.02 3.09 13.46
CA GLU A 141 0.32 2.06 14.23
C GLU A 141 0.97 0.67 14.06
N LEU A 142 1.36 0.32 12.84
CA LEU A 142 2.09 -0.92 12.56
C LEU A 142 3.46 -0.92 13.23
N ALA A 143 4.17 0.22 13.21
CA ALA A 143 5.48 0.38 13.85
C ALA A 143 6.49 -0.73 13.47
N LEU A 144 6.49 -1.16 12.21
CA LEU A 144 7.23 -2.33 11.72
C LEU A 144 8.69 -2.38 12.16
N SER A 145 9.41 -1.25 12.06
CA SER A 145 10.80 -1.15 12.50
C SER A 145 10.98 -1.48 13.98
N SER A 146 10.11 -0.95 14.85
CA SER A 146 10.16 -1.20 16.28
C SER A 146 9.71 -2.61 16.64
N VAL A 147 8.76 -3.18 15.89
CA VAL A 147 8.33 -4.57 16.05
C VAL A 147 9.49 -5.53 15.75
N LEU A 148 10.14 -5.38 14.60
CA LEU A 148 11.30 -6.20 14.22
C LEU A 148 12.44 -6.09 15.24
N GLN A 149 12.77 -4.87 15.68
CA GLN A 149 13.77 -4.64 16.71
C GLN A 149 13.44 -5.38 18.02
N LYS A 150 12.20 -5.26 18.52
CA LYS A 150 11.76 -5.94 19.75
C LYS A 150 11.79 -7.46 19.64
N LEU A 151 11.64 -8.00 18.44
CA LEU A 151 11.75 -9.43 18.14
C LEU A 151 13.20 -9.88 17.93
N GLY A 152 14.18 -8.97 18.04
CA GLY A 152 15.60 -9.27 17.81
C GLY A 152 15.94 -9.53 16.34
N ILE A 153 15.11 -9.02 15.42
CA ILE A 153 15.34 -9.04 13.98
C ILE A 153 15.88 -7.65 13.60
N GLU A 154 17.20 -7.54 13.59
CA GLU A 154 17.94 -6.31 13.33
C GLU A 154 18.84 -6.46 12.09
N PRO A 155 19.17 -5.35 11.40
CA PRO A 155 20.09 -5.39 10.28
C PRO A 155 21.47 -5.92 10.71
N SER A 156 22.03 -6.86 9.95
CA SER A 156 23.32 -7.51 10.24
C SER A 156 24.09 -7.80 8.95
N ILE A 157 25.42 -7.83 9.05
CA ILE A 157 26.31 -8.26 7.95
C ILE A 157 26.67 -9.75 8.00
N ASP A 158 26.56 -10.33 9.19
CA ASP A 158 27.08 -11.65 9.58
C ASP A 158 25.96 -12.62 9.98
N ARG A 159 24.76 -12.10 10.27
CA ARG A 159 23.58 -12.87 10.64
C ARG A 159 22.61 -12.96 9.47
N TYR A 160 22.37 -14.20 9.05
CA TYR A 160 21.26 -14.55 8.18
C TYR A 160 20.06 -14.94 9.03
N TYR A 161 18.88 -14.59 8.56
CA TYR A 161 17.61 -15.03 9.13
C TYR A 161 16.98 -16.07 8.22
N GLN A 162 16.18 -16.96 8.77
CA GLN A 162 15.26 -17.73 7.93
C GLN A 162 14.05 -16.85 7.59
N VAL A 163 13.62 -16.87 6.33
CA VAL A 163 12.41 -16.17 5.88
C VAL A 163 11.18 -16.61 6.68
N SER A 164 11.10 -17.90 7.04
CA SER A 164 10.05 -18.44 7.92
C SER A 164 10.05 -17.79 9.29
N ASP A 165 11.21 -17.59 9.91
CA ASP A 165 11.31 -17.02 11.25
C ASP A 165 10.85 -15.56 11.26
N ILE A 166 11.19 -14.79 10.22
CA ILE A 166 10.68 -13.43 10.04
C ILE A 166 9.16 -13.45 9.89
N ARG A 167 8.63 -14.32 9.03
CA ARG A 167 7.19 -14.45 8.79
C ARG A 167 6.44 -14.80 10.07
N ASP A 168 6.90 -15.80 10.81
CA ASP A 168 6.28 -16.29 12.04
C ASP A 168 6.35 -15.26 13.16
N ALA A 169 7.48 -14.54 13.28
CA ALA A 169 7.63 -13.47 14.26
C ALA A 169 6.64 -12.33 13.99
N LEU A 170 6.44 -11.95 12.72
CA LEU A 170 5.45 -10.93 12.35
C LEU A 170 4.00 -11.43 12.56
N VAL A 171 3.71 -12.68 12.21
CA VAL A 171 2.40 -13.32 12.48
C VAL A 171 2.09 -13.32 13.98
N SER A 172 3.09 -13.56 14.83
CA SER A 172 2.92 -13.55 16.29
C SER A 172 2.44 -12.20 16.83
N VAL A 173 2.79 -11.10 16.16
CA VAL A 173 2.41 -9.73 16.55
C VAL A 173 1.13 -9.29 15.86
N TYR A 174 1.08 -9.35 14.53
CA TYR A 174 -0.03 -8.80 13.74
C TYR A 174 -1.22 -9.75 13.58
N LYS A 175 -1.07 -11.02 13.95
CA LYS A 175 -2.09 -12.08 13.84
C LYS A 175 -2.60 -12.33 12.42
N VAL A 176 -1.86 -11.85 11.42
CA VAL A 176 -2.10 -12.05 9.99
C VAL A 176 -0.78 -12.37 9.30
N VAL A 177 -0.85 -13.02 8.14
CA VAL A 177 0.31 -13.39 7.33
C VAL A 177 0.70 -12.21 6.42
N PRO A 178 1.84 -11.54 6.67
CA PRO A 178 2.37 -10.54 5.76
C PRO A 178 3.00 -11.21 4.54
N LYS A 179 3.18 -10.45 3.46
CA LYS A 179 4.02 -10.88 2.34
C LYS A 179 5.41 -10.28 2.50
N VAL A 180 6.43 -11.12 2.42
CA VAL A 180 7.84 -10.73 2.53
C VAL A 180 8.48 -10.87 1.15
N GLN A 181 9.15 -9.81 0.72
CA GLN A 181 9.78 -9.74 -0.59
C GLN A 181 11.26 -9.42 -0.50
N CYS A 182 12.00 -10.08 -1.40
CA CYS A 182 13.44 -10.10 -1.43
C CYS A 182 13.95 -9.64 -2.79
N PHE A 183 15.16 -9.10 -2.78
CA PHE A 183 15.96 -8.81 -3.96
C PHE A 183 17.08 -9.86 -4.08
N LEU A 184 17.41 -10.26 -5.31
CA LEU A 184 18.56 -11.13 -5.58
C LEU A 184 19.69 -10.28 -6.17
N LEU A 185 20.86 -10.33 -5.56
CA LEU A 185 22.04 -9.57 -6.02
C LEU A 185 22.46 -9.96 -7.44
N GLU A 186 22.43 -11.25 -7.77
CA GLU A 186 22.72 -11.75 -9.12
C GLU A 186 21.77 -12.91 -9.50
N LYS A 187 21.44 -13.02 -10.79
CA LYS A 187 20.66 -14.15 -11.31
C LYS A 187 21.46 -15.45 -11.16
N GLY A 188 20.96 -16.36 -10.33
CA GLY A 188 21.59 -17.66 -10.05
C GLY A 188 22.40 -17.71 -8.76
N GLN A 189 22.47 -16.62 -7.99
CA GLN A 189 22.91 -16.67 -6.59
C GLN A 189 21.75 -17.07 -5.67
N GLU A 190 22.08 -17.78 -4.58
CA GLU A 190 21.13 -18.17 -3.53
C GLU A 190 20.84 -17.04 -2.52
N LEU A 191 21.62 -15.96 -2.54
CA LEU A 191 21.55 -14.93 -1.52
C LEU A 191 20.41 -13.93 -1.76
N GLN A 192 19.39 -14.03 -0.92
CA GLN A 192 18.25 -13.12 -0.86
C GLN A 192 18.53 -11.94 0.07
N LEU A 193 18.20 -10.73 -0.36
CA LEU A 193 18.21 -9.52 0.47
C LEU A 193 16.78 -9.13 0.83
N LEU A 194 16.49 -8.98 2.12
CA LEU A 194 15.19 -8.52 2.60
C LEU A 194 14.94 -7.08 2.11
N GLY A 195 13.87 -6.86 1.35
CA GLY A 195 13.68 -5.60 0.62
C GLY A 195 12.32 -4.94 0.80
N GLN A 196 11.24 -5.72 0.91
CA GLN A 196 9.88 -5.18 1.04
C GLN A 196 9.01 -6.07 1.93
N MET A 197 8.13 -5.45 2.71
CA MET A 197 7.11 -6.13 3.51
C MET A 197 5.74 -5.49 3.26
N GLU A 198 4.77 -6.32 2.95
CA GLU A 198 3.39 -5.91 2.70
C GLU A 198 2.47 -6.42 3.83
N LEU A 199 1.69 -5.53 4.42
CA LEU A 199 0.62 -5.84 5.37
C LEU A 199 -0.72 -5.41 4.77
N CYS A 200 -1.69 -6.31 4.79
CA CYS A 200 -2.94 -6.09 4.07
C CYS A 200 -4.08 -5.74 5.00
N PHE A 201 -4.99 -4.91 4.49
CA PHE A 201 -6.12 -4.36 5.22
C PHE A 201 -7.42 -4.62 4.46
N SER A 202 -8.48 -4.89 5.20
CA SER A 202 -9.84 -4.81 4.69
C SER A 202 -10.17 -3.36 4.27
N LYS A 203 -11.30 -3.19 3.59
CA LYS A 203 -11.82 -1.86 3.27
C LYS A 203 -12.21 -1.05 4.51
N ASP A 204 -12.43 -1.72 5.65
CA ASP A 204 -12.66 -1.10 6.96
C ASP A 204 -11.36 -0.85 7.74
N LEU A 205 -10.21 -0.95 7.05
CA LEU A 205 -8.87 -0.72 7.60
C LEU A 205 -8.51 -1.65 8.77
N GLN A 206 -9.02 -2.89 8.75
CA GLN A 206 -8.63 -3.94 9.68
C GLN A 206 -7.61 -4.88 9.03
N LEU A 207 -6.60 -5.30 9.79
CA LEU A 207 -5.59 -6.24 9.28
C LEU A 207 -6.23 -7.54 8.79
N LEU A 208 -5.75 -8.03 7.64
CA LEU A 208 -6.10 -9.33 7.08
C LEU A 208 -4.88 -9.99 6.41
N ASN A 209 -5.00 -11.29 6.11
CA ASN A 209 -3.95 -12.02 5.41
C ASN A 209 -3.74 -11.48 4.00
N CYS A 210 -2.49 -11.22 3.61
CA CYS A 210 -2.19 -10.74 2.26
C CYS A 210 -2.43 -11.78 1.17
N THR A 211 -2.31 -13.06 1.49
CA THR A 211 -2.58 -14.16 0.58
C THR A 211 -3.73 -15.01 1.12
N HIS A 212 -4.70 -15.32 0.27
CA HIS A 212 -5.58 -16.47 0.50
C HIS A 212 -4.94 -17.70 -0.12
N ALA A 213 -5.18 -18.89 0.45
CA ALA A 213 -4.73 -20.13 -0.15
C ALA A 213 -5.26 -20.22 -1.60
N GLY A 214 -4.36 -20.20 -2.58
CA GLY A 214 -4.68 -20.31 -4.02
C GLY A 214 -4.78 -19.01 -4.82
N GLU A 215 -4.50 -17.83 -4.23
CA GLU A 215 -4.50 -16.57 -5.00
C GLU A 215 -3.16 -16.39 -5.75
N PRO A 216 -3.15 -16.22 -7.09
CA PRO A 216 -1.94 -15.92 -7.85
C PRO A 216 -1.32 -14.61 -7.36
N ALA A 217 0.01 -14.55 -7.32
CA ALA A 217 0.74 -13.32 -7.02
C ALA A 217 0.19 -12.16 -7.88
N ALA A 218 -0.14 -11.03 -7.24
CA ALA A 218 -0.57 -9.82 -7.93
C ALA A 218 0.39 -9.52 -9.09
N ARG A 219 -0.16 -9.39 -10.31
CA ARG A 219 0.66 -9.18 -11.52
C ARG A 219 1.47 -7.89 -11.37
N GLY A 220 2.78 -7.99 -11.55
CA GLY A 220 3.71 -6.86 -11.60
C GLY A 220 3.38 -5.86 -12.71
N GLN A 221 2.62 -4.84 -12.32
CA GLN A 221 2.65 -3.39 -12.58
C GLN A 221 3.47 -2.85 -13.77
N GLY A 222 2.82 -1.97 -14.56
CA GLY A 222 3.40 -1.26 -15.70
C GLY A 222 3.97 0.12 -15.34
N ALA A 223 5.10 0.45 -16.01
CA ALA A 223 5.92 1.69 -15.97
C ALA A 223 6.33 2.13 -14.55
N TRP A 224 7.47 2.80 -14.37
CA TRP A 224 8.17 3.04 -13.08
C TRP A 224 9.10 1.87 -12.73
N PRO A 225 10.32 2.12 -12.21
CA PRO A 225 11.37 1.08 -12.18
C PRO A 225 10.83 -0.15 -11.47
N ARG A 226 10.70 -1.25 -12.21
CA ARG A 226 10.33 -2.54 -11.64
C ARG A 226 11.49 -2.95 -10.77
N LEU A 227 11.35 -2.69 -9.48
CA LEU A 227 12.20 -3.32 -8.49
C LEU A 227 12.11 -4.84 -8.73
N GLY A 228 13.24 -5.53 -8.82
CA GLY A 228 13.42 -6.97 -8.94
C GLY A 228 13.02 -7.72 -7.68
N LEU A 229 12.21 -7.07 -6.84
CA LEU A 229 11.58 -7.64 -5.67
C LEU A 229 10.60 -8.74 -6.09
N HIS A 230 10.81 -9.92 -5.54
CA HIS A 230 9.95 -11.09 -5.66
C HIS A 230 9.61 -11.59 -4.27
N VAL A 231 8.61 -12.47 -4.15
CA VAL A 231 8.34 -13.12 -2.87
C VAL A 231 9.59 -13.89 -2.45
N CYS A 232 10.05 -13.71 -1.22
CA CYS A 232 11.22 -14.43 -0.74
C CYS A 232 10.93 -15.94 -0.74
N GLU A 233 11.86 -16.71 -1.29
CA GLU A 233 11.86 -18.16 -1.16
C GLU A 233 12.15 -18.53 0.30
N ASP A 234 11.57 -19.63 0.77
CA ASP A 234 11.90 -20.15 2.10
C ASP A 234 13.39 -20.53 2.15
N GLY A 235 14.09 -20.08 3.19
CA GLY A 235 15.55 -20.23 3.28
C GLY A 235 16.22 -19.03 3.94
N PRO A 236 17.56 -18.94 3.86
CA PRO A 236 18.32 -17.83 4.41
C PRO A 236 18.05 -16.53 3.64
N VAL A 237 17.96 -15.43 4.38
CA VAL A 237 17.86 -14.07 3.87
C VAL A 237 18.77 -13.15 4.70
N LEU A 238 19.47 -12.24 4.02
CA LEU A 238 20.22 -11.18 4.65
C LEU A 238 19.31 -9.98 4.89
N TYR A 239 19.35 -9.42 6.09
CA TYR A 239 18.75 -8.13 6.41
C TYR A 239 19.88 -7.08 6.47
N PRO A 240 20.23 -6.41 5.34
CA PRO A 240 21.49 -5.66 5.26
C PRO A 240 21.43 -4.33 6.01
N PRO A 241 22.50 -3.91 6.72
CA PRO A 241 22.60 -2.55 7.27
C PRO A 241 22.92 -1.53 6.16
N LEU A 242 22.65 -0.24 6.42
CA LEU A 242 22.86 0.83 5.43
C LEU A 242 24.31 1.04 4.98
N ASN A 243 25.28 0.82 5.88
CA ASN A 243 26.64 1.33 5.73
C ASN A 243 27.58 0.48 4.87
N GLN A 244 27.11 -0.59 4.23
CA GLN A 244 27.95 -1.42 3.37
C GLN A 244 27.24 -1.78 2.06
N THR A 245 27.00 -0.75 1.24
CA THR A 245 26.62 -0.85 -0.19
C THR A 245 27.83 -1.11 -1.11
N LYS A 246 28.84 -1.81 -0.61
CA LYS A 246 29.89 -2.46 -1.40
C LYS A 246 29.96 -3.93 -0.96
N LEU A 247 28.98 -4.71 -1.38
CA LEU A 247 29.18 -6.14 -1.63
C LEU A 247 29.59 -6.28 -3.08
#